data_AF-A0A519IVU0-F1
#
_entry.id   AF-A0A519IVU0-F1
#
_cell.length_a   1.000
_cell.length_b   1.000
_cell.length_c   1.000
_cell.angle_alpha   90.00
_cell.angle_beta   90.00
_cell.angle_gamma   90.00
#
_symmetry.space_group_name_H-M   'P 1'
#
loop_
_entity.id
_entity.type
_entity.pdbx_description
1 polymer ?
#
loop_
_entity_poly.entity_id
_entity_poly.type
_entity_poly.pdbx_seq_one_letter_code
_entity_poly.pdbx_strand_id
1 'polypeptide(L)'
;MTSLILAVPSKGRLKEQAEEFFAKAGFRIEAIGGARGYFARMAGLPDVEVRLLSASEIAAGVISGDIHVGVSGEDLLREQAGDLDRVVHLLVPLGFGRADLVVAAPKSWLDVETMADVDDVAARMEASTGRKIRVATKYVRSTRRFFTEEGVGHYRIVESAGATEGA
;
A
#
# COMPACT_ATOMS: atom_id res chain seq x y z
N MET A 1 7.31 -1.08 -32.31
CA MET A 1 6.25 -0.36 -31.58
C MET A 1 6.46 -0.65 -30.11
N THR A 2 6.52 0.38 -29.26
CA THR A 2 6.58 0.20 -27.81
C THR A 2 5.23 -0.33 -27.33
N SER A 3 5.22 -1.55 -26.80
CA SER A 3 4.02 -2.14 -26.22
C SER A 3 3.63 -1.39 -24.95
N LEU A 4 2.33 -1.19 -24.73
CA LEU A 4 1.83 -0.70 -23.46
C LEU A 4 2.08 -1.77 -22.38
N ILE A 5 2.65 -1.38 -21.25
CA ILE A 5 2.95 -2.29 -20.14
C ILE A 5 1.86 -2.13 -19.09
N LEU A 6 1.04 -3.18 -18.94
CA LEU A 6 0.03 -3.29 -17.89
C LEU A 6 0.54 -4.22 -16.79
N ALA A 7 0.61 -3.76 -15.54
CA ALA A 7 0.99 -4.62 -14.42
C ALA A 7 -0.21 -4.99 -13.54
N VAL A 8 -0.32 -6.27 -13.21
CA VAL A 8 -1.42 -6.85 -12.41
C VAL A 8 -0.83 -7.66 -11.25
N PRO A 9 -1.49 -7.70 -10.07
CA PRO A 9 -0.98 -8.45 -8.93
C PRO A 9 -0.68 -9.92 -9.29
N SER A 10 0.48 -10.41 -8.86
CA SER A 10 0.99 -11.74 -9.22
C SER A 10 0.39 -12.89 -8.42
N LYS A 11 -0.21 -12.62 -7.25
CA LYS A 11 -0.76 -13.66 -6.36
C LYS A 11 -1.78 -13.12 -5.36
N GLY A 12 -2.48 -14.07 -4.72
CA GLY A 12 -3.40 -13.83 -3.61
C GLY A 12 -4.70 -13.17 -4.05
N ARG A 13 -5.49 -12.75 -3.05
CA ARG A 13 -6.85 -12.19 -3.23
C ARG A 13 -6.92 -11.07 -4.27
N LEU A 14 -5.93 -10.16 -4.31
CA LEU A 14 -5.93 -9.03 -5.24
C LEU A 14 -5.74 -9.48 -6.71
N LYS A 15 -5.00 -10.56 -6.95
CA LYS A 15 -4.85 -11.12 -8.31
C LYS A 15 -6.19 -11.62 -8.82
N GLU A 16 -6.85 -12.47 -8.04
CA GLU A 16 -8.12 -13.08 -8.41
C GLU A 16 -9.19 -12.02 -8.70
N GLN A 17 -9.27 -10.99 -7.86
CA GLN A 17 -10.20 -9.88 -8.05
C GLN A 17 -9.87 -9.01 -9.27
N ALA A 18 -8.59 -8.77 -9.56
CA ALA A 18 -8.17 -8.05 -10.76
C ALA A 18 -8.47 -8.85 -12.03
N GLU A 19 -8.18 -10.15 -12.05
CA GLU A 19 -8.53 -11.04 -13.17
C GLU A 19 -10.03 -11.07 -13.41
N GLU A 20 -10.85 -11.14 -12.36
CA GLU A 20 -12.31 -11.07 -12.46
C GLU A 20 -12.79 -9.71 -13.01
N PHE A 21 -12.20 -8.61 -12.55
CA PHE A 21 -12.51 -7.26 -13.05
C PHE A 21 -12.28 -7.15 -14.57
N PHE A 22 -11.11 -7.56 -15.05
CA PHE A 22 -10.82 -7.52 -16.49
C PHE A 22 -11.68 -8.52 -17.27
N ALA A 23 -11.95 -9.70 -16.73
CA ALA A 23 -12.83 -10.69 -17.36
C ALA A 23 -14.27 -10.16 -17.54
N LYS A 24 -14.82 -9.44 -16.54
CA LYS A 24 -16.14 -8.77 -16.65
C LYS A 24 -16.16 -7.69 -17.72
N ALA A 25 -15.03 -7.05 -17.98
CA ALA A 25 -14.86 -6.09 -19.07
C ALA A 25 -14.60 -6.75 -20.44
N GLY A 26 -14.59 -8.09 -20.53
CA GLY A 26 -14.33 -8.84 -21.77
C GLY A 26 -12.86 -9.14 -22.05
N PHE A 27 -11.94 -8.76 -21.16
CA PHE A 27 -10.50 -8.88 -21.32
C PHE A 27 -9.92 -9.95 -20.40
N ARG A 28 -9.97 -11.23 -20.79
CA ARG A 28 -9.38 -12.28 -19.94
C ARG A 28 -7.86 -12.19 -19.91
N ILE A 29 -7.30 -12.32 -18.71
CA ILE A 29 -5.86 -12.40 -18.46
C ILE A 29 -5.47 -13.88 -18.33
N GLU A 30 -4.52 -14.32 -19.13
CA GLU A 30 -4.02 -15.70 -19.14
C GLU A 30 -2.52 -15.71 -18.90
N ALA A 31 -2.09 -16.27 -17.76
CA ALA A 31 -0.68 -16.35 -17.39
C ALA A 31 0.11 -17.24 -18.37
N ILE A 32 1.23 -16.74 -18.88
CA ILE A 32 2.16 -17.50 -19.71
C ILE A 32 3.12 -18.25 -18.78
N GLY A 33 3.22 -19.58 -18.92
CA GLY A 33 4.13 -20.39 -18.09
C GLY A 33 3.54 -20.87 -16.77
N GLY A 34 2.21 -20.84 -16.61
CA GLY A 34 1.50 -21.39 -15.45
C GLY A 34 1.65 -20.52 -14.19
N ALA A 35 1.52 -21.14 -13.01
CA ALA A 35 1.43 -20.44 -11.72
C ALA A 35 2.67 -19.60 -11.31
N ARG A 36 3.81 -19.76 -12.00
CA ARG A 36 5.04 -18.98 -11.78
C ARG A 36 5.38 -18.05 -12.95
N GLY A 37 4.45 -17.86 -13.89
CA GLY A 37 4.62 -16.94 -15.01
C GLY A 37 4.77 -15.49 -14.53
N TYR A 38 5.76 -14.78 -15.08
CA TYR A 38 5.94 -13.33 -14.86
C TYR A 38 5.18 -12.47 -15.87
N PHE A 39 4.68 -13.10 -16.93
CA PHE A 39 3.98 -12.46 -18.03
C PHE A 39 2.60 -13.11 -18.22
N ALA A 40 1.65 -12.34 -18.72
CA ALA A 40 0.35 -12.82 -19.13
C ALA A 40 -0.04 -12.24 -20.50
N ARG A 41 -1.04 -12.85 -21.13
CA ARG A 41 -1.69 -12.32 -22.32
C ARG A 41 -3.08 -11.82 -21.96
N MET A 42 -3.51 -10.77 -22.66
CA MET A 42 -4.86 -10.26 -22.57
C MET A 42 -5.60 -10.55 -23.88
N ALA A 43 -6.69 -11.31 -23.81
CA ALA A 43 -7.47 -11.62 -24.99
C ALA A 43 -8.03 -10.34 -25.64
N GLY A 44 -7.89 -10.19 -26.96
CA GLY A 44 -8.35 -9.02 -27.71
C GLY A 44 -7.40 -7.82 -27.72
N LEU A 45 -6.27 -7.86 -27.00
CA LEU A 45 -5.28 -6.77 -26.94
C LEU A 45 -3.85 -7.30 -27.12
N PRO A 46 -3.44 -7.69 -28.35
CA PRO A 46 -2.13 -8.30 -28.59
C PRO A 46 -0.93 -7.35 -28.41
N ASP A 47 -1.16 -6.04 -28.48
CA ASP A 47 -0.12 -5.00 -28.34
C ASP A 47 0.12 -4.59 -26.88
N VAL A 48 -0.55 -5.21 -25.91
CA VAL A 48 -0.40 -4.96 -24.47
C VAL A 48 0.42 -6.08 -23.83
N GLU A 49 1.55 -5.72 -23.23
CA GLU A 49 2.36 -6.61 -22.41
C GLU A 49 1.82 -6.61 -20.97
N VAL A 50 1.29 -7.76 -20.52
CA VAL A 50 0.83 -7.89 -19.15
C VAL A 50 1.94 -8.48 -18.28
N ARG A 51 2.34 -7.77 -17.23
CA ARG A 51 3.31 -8.22 -16.22
C ARG A 51 2.60 -8.60 -14.94
N LEU A 52 3.01 -9.72 -14.34
CA LEU A 52 2.51 -10.19 -13.06
C LEU A 52 3.53 -9.84 -11.98
N LEU A 53 3.23 -8.85 -11.14
CA LEU A 53 4.14 -8.27 -10.14
C LEU A 53 3.48 -8.18 -8.76
N SER A 54 4.24 -8.04 -7.67
CA SER A 54 3.65 -7.72 -6.38
C SER A 54 3.06 -6.30 -6.37
N ALA A 55 2.05 -6.04 -5.53
CA ALA A 55 1.44 -4.71 -5.45
C ALA A 55 2.46 -3.59 -5.18
N SER A 56 3.47 -3.86 -4.34
CA SER A 56 4.54 -2.90 -4.03
C SER A 56 5.45 -2.62 -5.24
N GLU A 57 5.75 -3.64 -6.06
CA GLU A 57 6.50 -3.47 -7.31
C GLU A 57 5.68 -2.73 -8.37
N ILE A 58 4.38 -3.00 -8.44
CA ILE A 58 3.47 -2.27 -9.34
C ILE A 58 3.47 -0.79 -8.98
N ALA A 59 3.29 -0.45 -7.69
CA ALA A 59 3.31 0.92 -7.21
C ALA A 59 4.65 1.61 -7.53
N ALA A 60 5.77 0.95 -7.26
CA ALA A 60 7.09 1.51 -7.54
C ALA A 60 7.30 1.72 -9.04
N GLY A 61 6.90 0.76 -9.88
CA GLY A 61 7.11 0.81 -11.32
C GLY A 61 6.22 1.85 -12.02
N VAL A 62 5.01 2.12 -11.54
CA VAL A 62 4.21 3.23 -12.10
C VAL A 62 4.76 4.59 -11.67
N ILE A 63 5.32 4.69 -10.45
CA ILE A 63 5.96 5.93 -9.97
C ILE A 63 7.27 6.22 -10.71
N SER A 64 8.06 5.18 -11.02
CA SER A 64 9.32 5.34 -11.78
C SER A 64 9.12 5.53 -13.28
N GLY A 65 7.95 5.16 -13.81
CA GLY A 65 7.65 5.17 -15.24
C GLY A 65 8.03 3.88 -15.98
N ASP A 66 8.52 2.85 -15.28
CA ASP A 66 8.84 1.53 -15.87
C ASP A 66 7.59 0.72 -16.22
N ILE A 67 6.45 1.05 -15.61
CA ILE A 67 5.13 0.49 -15.86
C ILE A 67 4.21 1.63 -16.29
N HIS A 68 3.49 1.44 -17.39
CA HIS A 68 2.61 2.48 -17.93
C HIS A 68 1.26 2.52 -17.20
N VAL A 69 0.69 1.35 -16.88
CA VAL A 69 -0.59 1.23 -16.14
C VAL A 69 -0.49 0.06 -15.17
N GLY A 70 -1.01 0.20 -13.96
CA GLY A 70 -0.93 -0.84 -12.94
C GLY A 70 -2.16 -0.93 -12.04
N VAL A 71 -2.47 -2.14 -11.56
CA VAL A 71 -3.44 -2.38 -10.49
C VAL A 71 -2.71 -2.58 -9.17
N SER A 72 -2.84 -1.65 -8.23
CA SER A 72 -2.21 -1.73 -6.91
C SER A 72 -3.08 -1.12 -5.80
N GLY A 73 -2.65 -1.27 -4.55
CA GLY A 73 -3.24 -0.60 -3.41
C GLY A 73 -2.86 0.88 -3.37
N GLU A 74 -3.84 1.74 -3.10
CA GLU A 74 -3.63 3.17 -2.97
C GLU A 74 -2.74 3.53 -1.77
N ASP A 75 -2.77 2.70 -0.72
CA ASP A 75 -1.89 2.82 0.45
C ASP A 75 -0.42 2.76 0.05
N LEU A 76 -0.04 1.81 -0.82
CA LEU A 76 1.33 1.66 -1.31
C LEU A 76 1.75 2.84 -2.19
N LEU A 77 0.85 3.29 -3.07
CA LEU A 77 1.07 4.44 -3.92
C LEU A 77 1.33 5.71 -3.09
N ARG A 78 0.47 6.00 -2.11
CA ARG A 78 0.63 7.15 -1.21
C ARG A 78 1.86 7.05 -0.33
N GLU A 79 2.22 5.85 0.09
CA GLU A 79 3.41 5.61 0.89
C GLU A 79 4.70 5.83 0.09
N GLN A 80 4.73 5.43 -1.19
CA GLN A 80 5.93 5.49 -2.03
C GLN A 80 6.13 6.81 -2.78
N ALA A 81 5.04 7.45 -3.25
CA ALA A 81 5.12 8.59 -4.18
C ALA A 81 5.51 9.92 -3.54
N GLY A 82 5.31 10.10 -2.23
CA GLY A 82 5.49 11.39 -1.55
C GLY A 82 4.41 12.41 -1.94
N ASP A 83 4.42 12.86 -3.20
CA ASP A 83 3.35 13.67 -3.83
C ASP A 83 2.76 12.87 -4.99
N LEU A 84 1.69 12.13 -4.68
CA LEU A 84 1.09 11.15 -5.59
C LEU A 84 0.57 11.79 -6.88
N ASP A 85 -0.13 12.91 -6.76
CA ASP A 85 -0.85 13.54 -7.86
C ASP A 85 0.11 14.13 -8.91
N ARG A 86 1.38 14.32 -8.55
CA ARG A 86 2.42 14.79 -9.46
C ARG A 86 3.07 13.69 -10.31
N VAL A 87 3.00 12.43 -9.86
CA VAL A 87 3.78 11.34 -10.47
C VAL A 87 2.92 10.27 -11.10
N VAL A 88 1.67 10.10 -10.67
CA VAL A 88 0.74 9.11 -11.24
C VAL A 88 -0.69 9.65 -11.27
N HIS A 89 -1.50 9.10 -12.19
CA HIS A 89 -2.94 9.38 -12.25
C HIS A 89 -3.74 8.19 -11.72
N LEU A 90 -4.54 8.41 -10.68
CA LEU A 90 -5.51 7.42 -10.21
C LEU A 90 -6.68 7.36 -11.20
N LEU A 91 -6.76 6.26 -11.95
CA LEU A 91 -7.74 6.13 -13.05
C LEU A 91 -9.15 5.80 -12.55
N VAL A 92 -9.27 4.75 -11.71
CA VAL A 92 -10.56 4.26 -11.25
C VAL A 92 -10.43 3.45 -9.95
N PRO A 93 -11.30 3.67 -8.95
CA PRO A 93 -11.42 2.77 -7.81
C PRO A 93 -12.11 1.47 -8.24
N LEU A 94 -11.42 0.33 -8.12
CA LEU A 94 -11.89 -0.96 -8.64
C LEU A 94 -12.94 -1.66 -7.76
N GLY A 95 -13.26 -1.10 -6.58
CA GLY A 95 -14.32 -1.61 -5.70
C GLY A 95 -13.95 -2.83 -4.84
N PHE A 96 -12.72 -3.35 -4.96
CA PHE A 96 -12.19 -4.46 -4.16
C PHE A 96 -10.89 -4.07 -3.42
N GLY A 97 -10.34 -5.00 -2.64
CA GLY A 97 -9.07 -4.76 -1.94
C GLY A 97 -9.14 -3.78 -0.76
N ARG A 98 -10.34 -3.50 -0.25
CA ARG A 98 -10.55 -2.56 0.87
C ARG A 98 -9.74 -2.97 2.11
N ALA A 99 -9.11 -1.97 2.71
CA ALA A 99 -8.40 -2.03 3.97
C ALA A 99 -8.33 -0.62 4.57
N ASP A 100 -8.37 -0.55 5.90
CA ASP A 100 -8.16 0.69 6.64
C ASP A 100 -6.75 0.67 7.25
N LEU A 101 -6.01 1.76 7.09
CA LEU A 101 -4.76 1.98 7.83
C LEU A 101 -5.12 2.58 9.18
N VAL A 102 -4.84 1.84 10.26
CA VAL A 102 -5.24 2.21 11.62
C VAL A 102 -4.03 2.35 12.55
N VAL A 103 -4.20 3.16 13.61
CA VAL A 103 -3.30 3.16 14.76
C VAL A 103 -3.85 2.19 15.80
N ALA A 104 -3.00 1.33 16.33
CA ALA A 104 -3.34 0.39 17.39
C ALA A 104 -2.43 0.62 18.61
N ALA A 105 -3.03 0.58 19.79
CA ALA A 105 -2.33 0.66 21.06
C ALA A 105 -2.53 -0.63 21.88
N PRO A 106 -1.64 -0.94 22.85
CA PRO A 106 -1.82 -2.09 23.73
C PRO A 106 -3.13 -2.03 24.51
N LYS A 107 -3.82 -3.16 24.66
CA LYS A 107 -5.05 -3.25 25.50
C LYS A 107 -4.85 -2.87 26.96
N SER A 108 -3.60 -2.88 27.45
CA SER A 108 -3.26 -2.45 28.81
C SER A 108 -3.31 -0.94 28.99
N TRP A 109 -3.41 -0.16 27.91
CA TRP A 109 -3.60 1.29 27.97
C TRP A 109 -5.10 1.57 28.13
N LEU A 110 -5.57 1.47 29.37
CA LEU A 110 -7.01 1.45 29.71
C LEU A 110 -7.74 2.77 29.37
N ASP A 111 -7.02 3.88 29.39
CA ASP A 111 -7.58 5.23 29.19
C ASP A 111 -7.13 5.85 27.85
N VAL A 112 -6.95 5.03 26.81
CA VAL A 112 -6.51 5.48 25.48
C VAL A 112 -7.53 5.07 24.42
N GLU A 113 -8.33 6.03 23.98
CA GLU A 113 -9.39 5.82 22.97
C GLU A 113 -9.17 6.68 21.72
N THR A 114 -8.42 7.77 21.84
CA THR A 114 -8.21 8.77 20.79
C THR A 114 -6.73 9.05 20.55
N MET A 115 -6.41 9.73 19.45
CA MET A 115 -5.05 10.18 19.18
C MET A 115 -4.56 11.25 20.17
N ALA A 116 -5.45 12.03 20.76
CA ALA A 116 -5.11 12.97 21.83
C ALA A 116 -4.61 12.22 23.08
N ASP A 117 -5.25 11.09 23.44
CA ASP A 117 -4.81 10.25 24.55
C ASP A 117 -3.43 9.62 24.27
N VAL A 118 -3.16 9.27 23.00
CA VAL A 118 -1.84 8.78 22.56
C VAL A 118 -0.77 9.85 22.76
N ASP A 119 -1.04 11.12 22.42
CA ASP A 119 -0.09 12.22 22.66
C ASP A 119 0.16 12.46 24.14
N ASP A 120 -0.89 12.43 24.97
CA ASP A 120 -0.79 12.51 26.42
C ASP A 120 0.13 11.44 27.01
N VAL A 121 -0.04 10.18 26.58
CA VAL A 121 0.83 9.08 27.01
C VAL A 121 2.26 9.27 26.50
N ALA A 122 2.41 9.72 25.25
CA ALA A 122 3.71 9.96 24.62
C ALA A 122 4.51 11.05 25.37
N ALA A 123 3.88 12.17 25.68
CA ALA A 123 4.46 13.27 26.43
C ALA A 123 4.85 12.84 27.86
N ARG A 124 3.97 12.11 28.56
CA ARG A 124 4.26 11.58 29.90
C ARG A 124 5.41 10.58 29.90
N MET A 125 5.50 9.71 28.90
CA MET A 125 6.60 8.74 28.76
C MET A 125 7.94 9.43 28.50
N GLU A 126 7.95 10.45 27.63
CA GLU A 126 9.16 11.23 27.36
C GLU A 126 9.60 12.02 28.59
N ALA A 127 8.68 12.68 29.30
CA ALA A 127 8.99 13.45 30.51
C ALA A 127 9.52 12.56 31.66
N SER A 128 8.97 11.36 31.83
CA SER A 128 9.35 10.46 32.93
C SER A 128 10.58 9.59 32.64
N THR A 129 10.81 9.22 31.38
CA THR A 129 11.89 8.26 31.02
C THR A 129 12.96 8.86 30.11
N GLY A 130 12.77 10.07 29.60
CA GLY A 130 13.63 10.68 28.57
C GLY A 130 13.53 10.00 27.20
N ARG A 131 12.58 9.07 27.00
CA ARG A 131 12.44 8.28 25.77
C ARG A 131 11.05 8.50 25.16
N LYS A 132 11.03 8.76 23.85
CA LYS A 132 9.81 8.80 23.05
C LYS A 132 9.15 7.43 22.91
N ILE A 133 7.82 7.41 22.76
CA ILE A 133 7.11 6.18 22.38
C ILE A 133 7.59 5.71 21.00
N ARG A 134 7.56 4.40 20.78
CA ARG A 134 7.93 3.79 19.50
C ARG A 134 6.66 3.43 18.75
N VAL A 135 6.54 3.91 17.52
CA VAL A 135 5.47 3.52 16.59
C VAL A 135 6.07 2.56 15.58
N ALA A 136 5.71 1.28 15.70
CA ALA A 136 6.13 0.25 14.76
C ALA A 136 5.23 0.28 13.53
N THR A 137 5.80 0.48 12.33
CA THR A 137 5.00 0.58 11.10
C THR A 137 5.84 0.30 9.86
N LYS A 138 5.20 -0.19 8.79
CA LYS A 138 5.78 -0.19 7.44
C LYS A 138 5.39 1.06 6.63
N TYR A 139 4.45 1.87 7.14
CA TYR A 139 3.90 3.05 6.47
C TYR A 139 4.48 4.33 7.08
N VAL A 140 5.78 4.56 6.90
CA VAL A 140 6.52 5.66 7.54
C VAL A 140 5.93 7.02 7.17
N ARG A 141 5.70 7.30 5.89
CA ARG A 141 5.20 8.60 5.42
C ARG A 141 3.77 8.81 5.84
N SER A 142 2.91 7.80 5.68
CA SER A 142 1.51 7.90 6.05
C SER A 142 1.33 8.07 7.56
N THR A 143 2.13 7.36 8.36
CA THR A 143 2.16 7.52 9.82
C THR A 143 2.59 8.93 10.21
N ARG A 144 3.68 9.45 9.62
CA ARG A 144 4.14 10.83 9.92
C ARG A 144 3.08 11.87 9.61
N ARG A 145 2.43 11.76 8.43
CA ARG A 145 1.36 12.66 8.01
C ARG A 145 0.20 12.62 9.01
N PHE A 146 -0.33 11.43 9.27
CA PHE A 146 -1.47 11.25 10.17
C PHE A 146 -1.18 11.75 11.60
N PHE A 147 -0.03 11.39 12.17
CA PHE A 147 0.35 11.84 13.51
C PHE A 147 0.53 13.36 13.58
N THR A 148 1.03 13.99 12.51
CA THR A 148 1.16 15.46 12.45
C THR A 148 -0.21 16.13 12.38
N GLU A 149 -1.12 15.60 11.57
CA GLU A 149 -2.51 16.09 11.44
C GLU A 149 -3.28 15.97 12.77
N GLU A 150 -3.02 14.90 13.53
CA GLU A 150 -3.62 14.64 14.85
C GLU A 150 -2.85 15.32 16.01
N GLY A 151 -1.80 16.09 15.73
CA GLY A 151 -1.04 16.83 16.74
C GLY A 151 -0.11 16.00 17.62
N VAL A 152 0.15 14.74 17.29
CA VAL A 152 1.02 13.86 18.07
C VAL A 152 2.49 14.11 17.75
N GLY A 153 3.27 14.58 18.73
CA GLY A 153 4.68 15.01 18.52
C GLY A 153 5.75 14.14 19.19
N HIS A 154 5.36 13.41 20.25
CA HIS A 154 6.28 12.77 21.19
C HIS A 154 6.63 11.31 20.86
N TYR A 155 6.85 11.01 19.57
CA TYR A 155 7.09 9.65 19.08
C TYR A 155 8.35 9.51 18.22
N ARG A 156 8.78 8.27 18.03
CA ARG A 156 9.72 7.89 16.96
C ARG A 156 9.20 6.68 16.20
N ILE A 157 9.45 6.64 14.91
CA ILE A 157 9.09 5.50 14.07
C ILE A 157 10.17 4.42 14.18
N VAL A 158 9.72 3.18 14.29
CA VAL A 158 10.54 1.97 14.12
C VAL A 158 9.96 1.21 12.94
N GLU A 159 10.76 0.98 11.91
CA GLU A 159 10.28 0.24 10.74
C GLU A 159 10.00 -1.23 11.09
N SER A 160 8.83 -1.71 10.69
CA SER A 160 8.40 -3.10 10.90
C SER A 160 7.99 -3.72 9.58
N ALA A 161 8.95 -4.32 8.89
CA ALA A 161 8.74 -5.03 7.63
C ALA A 161 8.24 -6.46 7.90
N GLY A 162 6.99 -6.62 8.34
CA GLY A 162 6.42 -7.94 8.63
C GLY A 162 5.14 -7.87 9.45
N ALA A 163 4.98 -8.85 10.36
CA ALA A 163 3.90 -8.92 11.33
C ALA A 163 3.99 -7.77 12.34
N THR A 164 3.51 -6.59 11.94
CA THR A 164 3.54 -5.38 12.77
C THR A 164 2.79 -5.57 14.09
N GLU A 165 1.84 -6.49 14.14
CA GLU A 165 1.11 -6.86 15.35
C GLU A 165 1.98 -7.49 16.46
N GLY A 166 3.16 -8.01 16.12
CA GLY A 166 4.09 -8.61 17.08
C GLY A 166 5.18 -7.66 17.59
N ALA A 167 5.16 -6.39 17.19
CA ALA A 167 6.20 -5.40 17.49
C ALA A 167 6.08 -4.74 18.88
#